data_AF-A0A7V5Y4S4-F1
#
_entry.id   AF-A0A7V5Y4S4-F1
#
_cell.length_a   1.000
_cell.length_b   1.000
_cell.length_c   1.000
_cell.angle_alpha   90.00
_cell.angle_beta   90.00
_cell.angle_gamma   90.00
#
_symmetry.space_group_name_H-M   'P 1'
#
loop_
_entity.id
_entity.type
_entity.pdbx_description
1 polymer ?
#
loop_
_entity_poly.entity_id
_entity_poly.type
_entity_poly.pdbx_seq_one_letter_code
_entity_poly.pdbx_strand_id
1 'polypeptide(L)'
;SDPSVNFEQALPGYPPDYVRKTSYGTNFWMTPKFGAYRDLDCSGYFLLGSIRTPSETIYLAEMKENLLWDHFHPAMWPTNLDDPFNNPCGLIDPSEEMAKEWHHGGANYLFIDGHARWLRFEQTWSLEANRNLYDPRR
;
A
#
# COMPACT_ATOMS: atom_id res chain seq x y z
N SER A 1 -14.59 4.27 -10.61
CA SER A 1 -13.91 3.30 -11.49
C SER A 1 -12.49 3.78 -11.73
N ASP A 2 -11.54 2.86 -11.89
CA ASP A 2 -10.13 3.17 -12.17
C ASP A 2 -10.01 3.93 -13.52
N PRO A 3 -9.52 5.19 -13.54
CA PRO A 3 -9.37 6.01 -14.74
C PRO A 3 -8.00 5.82 -15.42
N SER A 4 -7.21 4.83 -15.02
CA SER A 4 -5.91 4.56 -15.63
C SER A 4 -6.03 4.33 -17.13
N VAL A 5 -5.14 4.94 -17.89
CA VAL A 5 -5.09 4.79 -19.35
C VAL A 5 -4.08 3.72 -19.78
N ASN A 6 -3.29 3.23 -18.83
CA ASN A 6 -2.15 2.36 -19.09
C ASN A 6 -2.45 0.86 -18.93
N PHE A 7 -3.69 0.42 -19.14
CA PHE A 7 -4.04 -1.01 -19.18
C PHE A 7 -3.72 -1.66 -20.53
N GLU A 8 -3.94 -0.92 -21.62
CA GLU A 8 -3.79 -1.42 -22.99
C GLU A 8 -2.47 -0.96 -23.64
N GLN A 9 -1.93 0.17 -23.20
CA GLN A 9 -0.72 0.77 -23.73
C GLN A 9 0.18 1.30 -22.61
N ALA A 10 1.49 1.29 -22.82
CA ALA A 10 2.43 1.83 -21.85
C ALA A 10 2.29 3.35 -21.72
N LEU A 11 2.68 3.89 -20.57
CA LEU A 11 2.81 5.33 -20.39
C LEU A 11 3.93 5.89 -21.28
N PRO A 12 3.86 7.16 -21.71
CA PRO A 12 4.94 7.80 -22.46
C PRO A 12 6.29 7.65 -21.75
N GLY A 13 7.30 7.17 -22.48
CA GLY A 13 8.66 6.95 -21.95
C GLY A 13 8.92 5.58 -21.33
N TYR A 14 7.91 4.71 -21.22
CA TYR A 14 8.08 3.33 -20.77
C TYR A 14 8.14 2.33 -21.93
N PRO A 15 8.75 1.15 -21.73
CA PRO A 15 8.70 0.04 -22.70
C PRO A 15 7.25 -0.33 -23.06
N PRO A 16 6.96 -0.77 -24.30
CA PRO A 16 5.59 -1.03 -24.76
C PRO A 16 4.80 -2.07 -23.93
N ASP A 17 5.49 -2.99 -23.26
CA ASP A 17 4.92 -4.05 -22.42
C ASP A 17 4.69 -3.62 -20.97
N TYR A 18 5.17 -2.43 -20.57
CA TYR A 18 5.02 -1.85 -19.24
C TYR A 18 3.63 -1.22 -19.07
N VAL A 19 2.63 -2.10 -19.01
CA VAL A 19 1.21 -1.76 -18.82
C VAL A 19 0.73 -2.25 -17.46
N ARG A 20 -0.18 -1.49 -16.83
CA ARG A 20 -0.87 -1.84 -15.61
C ARG A 20 -1.68 -3.11 -15.84
N LYS A 21 -1.60 -4.06 -14.90
CA LYS A 21 -2.29 -5.36 -14.99
C LYS A 21 -3.50 -5.45 -14.07
N THR A 22 -3.56 -4.62 -13.04
CA THR A 22 -4.58 -4.66 -11.99
C THR A 22 -4.73 -3.27 -11.38
N SER A 23 -5.94 -2.95 -10.89
CA SER A 23 -6.20 -1.76 -10.09
C SER A 23 -5.72 -1.88 -8.65
N TYR A 24 -5.45 -3.11 -8.21
CA TYR A 24 -5.10 -3.44 -6.83
C TYR A 24 -3.62 -3.79 -6.69
N GLY A 25 -2.99 -3.29 -5.63
CA GLY A 25 -1.64 -3.62 -5.22
C GLY A 25 -1.62 -4.45 -3.94
N THR A 26 -0.52 -5.14 -3.71
CA THR A 26 -0.26 -5.82 -2.44
C THR A 26 0.49 -4.91 -1.45
N ASN A 27 0.39 -5.20 -0.16
CA ASN A 27 1.09 -4.48 0.89
C ASN A 27 2.56 -4.94 0.96
N PHE A 28 3.50 -4.01 0.77
CA PHE A 28 4.94 -4.30 0.78
C PHE A 28 5.45 -4.98 2.06
N TRP A 29 4.80 -4.77 3.20
CA TRP A 29 5.14 -5.45 4.45
C TRP A 29 5.18 -6.98 4.32
N MET A 30 4.32 -7.55 3.46
CA MET A 30 4.16 -8.99 3.23
C MET A 30 5.08 -9.51 2.12
N THR A 31 5.94 -8.68 1.54
CA THR A 31 6.95 -9.16 0.60
C THR A 31 8.10 -9.83 1.34
N PRO A 32 8.80 -10.81 0.75
CA PRO A 32 10.05 -11.32 1.31
C PRO A 32 11.07 -10.19 1.49
N LYS A 33 11.98 -10.31 2.45
CA LYS A 33 13.10 -9.38 2.58
C LYS A 33 14.07 -9.54 1.40
N PHE A 34 14.42 -8.46 0.71
CA PHE A 34 15.34 -8.48 -0.43
C PHE A 34 16.15 -7.19 -0.57
N GLY A 35 17.24 -7.25 -1.34
CA GLY A 35 18.02 -6.08 -1.77
C GLY A 35 18.47 -5.18 -0.62
N ALA A 36 18.34 -3.87 -0.81
CA ALA A 36 18.71 -2.83 0.16
C ALA A 36 17.85 -2.85 1.44
N TYR A 37 16.68 -3.48 1.43
CA TYR A 37 15.76 -3.55 2.58
C TYR A 37 15.97 -4.80 3.45
N ARG A 38 16.93 -5.66 3.09
CA ARG A 38 17.12 -6.96 3.75
C ARG A 38 17.37 -6.86 5.26
N ASP A 39 18.13 -5.86 5.68
CA ASP A 39 18.51 -5.67 7.09
C ASP A 39 17.58 -4.69 7.82
N LEU A 40 16.60 -4.13 7.12
CA LEU A 40 15.62 -3.20 7.68
C LEU A 40 14.34 -3.94 8.09
N ASP A 41 13.56 -3.30 8.95
CA ASP A 41 12.22 -3.75 9.34
C ASP A 41 11.17 -3.07 8.46
N CYS A 42 11.19 -3.36 7.16
CA CYS A 42 10.29 -2.76 6.15
C CYS A 42 9.43 -3.79 5.40
N SER A 43 9.76 -5.07 5.55
CA SER A 43 9.07 -6.20 4.91
C SER A 43 9.40 -7.51 5.65
N GLY A 44 8.92 -8.64 5.15
CA GLY A 44 9.16 -9.96 5.73
C GLY A 44 8.02 -10.50 6.60
N TYR A 45 6.88 -9.82 6.65
CA TYR A 45 5.70 -10.21 7.43
C TYR A 45 4.78 -11.14 6.62
N PHE A 46 5.35 -12.16 5.98
CA PHE A 46 4.60 -13.10 5.13
C PHE A 46 4.14 -14.36 5.87
N LEU A 47 4.53 -14.55 7.14
CA LEU A 47 4.05 -15.63 7.99
C LEU A 47 2.90 -15.10 8.86
N LEU A 48 1.77 -15.81 8.93
CA LEU A 48 0.64 -15.36 9.76
C LEU A 48 1.04 -15.11 11.22
N GLY A 49 1.94 -15.94 11.77
CA GLY A 49 2.43 -15.79 13.15
C GLY A 49 3.30 -14.55 13.40
N SER A 50 3.76 -13.85 12.36
CA SER A 50 4.46 -12.57 12.50
C SER A 50 3.54 -11.35 12.49
N ILE A 51 2.23 -11.54 12.24
CA ILE A 51 1.24 -10.45 12.10
C ILE A 51 0.41 -10.40 13.37
N ARG A 52 0.38 -9.25 14.03
CA ARG A 52 -0.24 -9.10 15.35
C ARG A 52 -1.76 -9.14 15.29
N THR A 53 -2.36 -8.50 14.30
CA THR A 53 -3.82 -8.37 14.14
C THR A 53 -4.25 -8.71 12.70
N PRO A 54 -4.27 -9.99 12.29
CA PRO A 54 -4.58 -10.37 10.90
C PRO A 54 -5.92 -9.85 10.38
N SER A 55 -6.95 -9.78 11.23
CA SER A 55 -8.27 -9.26 10.89
C SER A 55 -8.34 -7.72 10.83
N GLU A 56 -7.26 -7.02 11.15
CA GLU A 56 -7.19 -5.56 11.07
C GLU A 56 -6.04 -5.08 10.16
N THR A 57 -5.22 -6.01 9.66
CA THR A 57 -4.11 -5.74 8.75
C THR A 57 -4.55 -5.89 7.29
N ILE A 58 -4.45 -4.82 6.51
CA ILE A 58 -4.77 -4.77 5.08
C ILE A 58 -3.64 -5.41 4.27
N TYR A 59 -4.01 -6.36 3.41
CA TYR A 59 -3.11 -7.02 2.46
C TYR A 59 -3.20 -6.42 1.06
N LEU A 60 -4.42 -6.13 0.58
CA LEU A 60 -4.68 -5.67 -0.78
C LEU A 60 -5.54 -4.41 -0.75
N ALA A 61 -5.20 -3.44 -1.59
CA ALA A 61 -5.92 -2.17 -1.70
C ALA A 61 -5.83 -1.60 -3.13
N GLU A 62 -6.78 -0.74 -3.48
CA GLU A 62 -6.82 -0.08 -4.78
C GLU A 62 -5.75 1.03 -4.86
N MET A 63 -4.89 0.93 -5.87
CA MET A 63 -3.77 1.84 -6.10
C MET A 63 -4.18 3.00 -7.00
N LYS A 64 -3.50 4.14 -6.84
CA LYS A 64 -3.67 5.34 -7.67
C LYS A 64 -3.54 5.02 -9.17
N GLU A 65 -4.18 5.84 -9.98
CA GLU A 65 -4.17 5.71 -11.43
C GLU A 65 -2.75 5.76 -12.01
N ASN A 66 -2.56 5.05 -13.13
CA ASN A 66 -1.34 5.09 -13.92
C ASN A 66 -0.07 4.67 -13.15
N LEU A 67 -0.19 4.08 -11.96
CA LEU A 67 0.94 3.42 -11.33
C LEU A 67 1.26 2.12 -12.04
N LEU A 68 2.56 1.86 -12.18
CA LEU A 68 3.14 0.68 -12.82
C LEU A 68 3.64 -0.35 -11.80
N TRP A 69 3.50 -0.05 -10.50
CA TRP A 69 3.88 -0.93 -9.41
C TRP A 69 2.77 -1.95 -9.14
N ASP A 70 3.14 -3.12 -8.62
CA ASP A 70 2.24 -4.20 -8.21
C ASP A 70 1.98 -4.22 -6.69
N HIS A 71 2.56 -3.27 -5.97
CA HIS A 71 2.43 -3.09 -4.53
C HIS A 71 2.55 -1.62 -4.12
N PHE A 72 2.05 -1.32 -2.94
CA PHE A 72 2.20 -0.03 -2.26
C PHE A 72 3.10 -0.22 -1.01
N HIS A 73 3.67 0.86 -0.47
CA HIS A 73 4.75 0.79 0.52
C HIS A 73 4.42 1.47 1.86
N PRO A 74 3.48 0.93 2.67
CA PRO A 74 3.12 1.53 3.97
C PRO A 74 4.26 1.56 4.97
N ALA A 75 5.26 0.70 4.82
CA ALA A 75 6.49 0.73 5.60
C ALA A 75 7.28 2.03 5.40
N MET A 76 7.09 2.73 4.27
CA MET A 76 7.75 3.99 3.90
C MET A 76 6.83 5.20 4.08
N TRP A 77 5.59 5.01 4.52
CA TRP A 77 4.71 6.13 4.82
C TRP A 77 5.16 6.83 6.11
N PRO A 78 4.87 8.13 6.29
CA PRO A 78 5.22 8.78 7.53
C PRO A 78 4.51 8.08 8.69
N THR A 79 5.23 7.91 9.80
CA THR A 79 4.71 7.33 11.05
C THR A 79 4.70 8.32 12.20
N ASN A 80 5.33 9.49 12.00
CA ASN A 80 5.41 10.57 12.98
C ASN A 80 5.18 11.91 12.27
N LEU A 81 4.28 12.74 12.81
CA LEU A 81 4.01 14.09 12.31
C LEU A 81 5.18 15.05 12.58
N ASP A 82 5.88 14.87 13.70
CA ASP A 82 6.96 15.76 14.13
C ASP A 82 8.30 15.45 13.46
N ASP A 83 8.43 14.25 12.90
CA ASP A 83 9.66 13.78 12.24
C ASP A 83 9.35 12.79 11.10
N PRO A 84 8.74 13.26 10.00
CA PRO A 84 8.32 12.39 8.89
C PRO A 84 9.50 11.81 8.12
N PHE A 85 10.71 12.40 8.21
CA PHE A 85 11.90 11.96 7.48
C PHE A 85 12.68 10.85 8.18
N ASN A 86 12.40 10.59 9.45
CA ASN A 86 13.08 9.57 10.25
C ASN A 86 12.42 8.20 10.11
N ASN A 87 12.17 7.80 8.86
CA ASN A 87 11.76 6.46 8.51
C ASN A 87 12.90 5.77 7.76
N PRO A 88 13.57 4.75 8.36
CA PRO A 88 14.71 4.10 7.73
C PRO A 88 14.34 3.34 6.45
N CYS A 89 13.06 3.07 6.22
CA CYS A 89 12.57 2.42 5.01
C CYS A 89 12.45 3.38 3.82
N GLY A 90 12.48 4.69 4.06
CA GLY A 90 12.21 5.73 3.08
C GLY A 90 11.00 6.57 3.44
N LEU A 91 10.67 7.55 2.59
CA LEU A 91 9.53 8.45 2.77
C LEU A 91 8.73 8.54 1.47
N ILE A 92 7.50 8.02 1.50
CA ILE A 92 6.53 8.09 0.41
C ILE A 92 5.23 8.67 0.98
N ASP A 93 4.64 9.66 0.30
CA ASP A 93 3.30 10.12 0.66
C ASP A 93 2.27 9.07 0.20
N PRO A 94 1.41 8.54 1.09
CA PRO A 94 0.35 7.63 0.69
C PRO A 94 -0.54 8.14 -0.47
N SER A 95 -0.63 9.47 -0.66
CA SER A 95 -1.35 10.11 -1.77
C SER A 95 -0.75 9.84 -3.15
N GLU A 96 0.50 9.40 -3.20
CA GLU A 96 1.19 9.01 -4.44
C GLU A 96 0.87 7.56 -4.82
N GLU A 97 0.48 6.72 -3.86
CA GLU A 97 0.27 5.29 -4.07
C GLU A 97 -1.20 4.86 -4.10
N MET A 98 -2.06 5.55 -3.35
CA MET A 98 -3.41 5.07 -3.04
C MET A 98 -4.50 5.84 -3.79
N ALA A 99 -5.52 5.12 -4.29
CA ALA A 99 -6.70 5.71 -4.91
C ALA A 99 -7.67 6.26 -3.85
N LYS A 100 -7.38 7.44 -3.29
CA LYS A 100 -8.13 7.98 -2.14
C LYS A 100 -9.50 8.57 -2.46
N GLU A 101 -9.70 9.00 -3.71
CA GLU A 101 -10.88 9.81 -4.10
C GLU A 101 -11.92 9.01 -4.87
N TRP A 102 -11.58 7.81 -5.33
CA TRP A 102 -12.48 7.00 -6.15
C TRP A 102 -13.64 6.44 -5.33
N HIS A 103 -14.70 6.04 -6.03
CA HIS A 103 -15.89 5.39 -5.46
C HIS A 103 -16.43 6.10 -4.20
N HIS A 104 -16.55 7.43 -4.26
CA HIS A 104 -16.97 8.29 -3.15
C HIS A 104 -15.98 8.36 -1.97
N GLY A 105 -14.69 8.29 -2.27
CA GLY A 105 -13.60 8.41 -1.30
C GLY A 105 -13.27 7.11 -0.58
N GLY A 106 -13.56 5.96 -1.18
CA GLY A 106 -13.32 4.67 -0.56
C GLY A 106 -13.14 3.55 -1.56
N ALA A 107 -12.73 2.39 -1.06
CA ALA A 107 -12.45 1.19 -1.85
C ALA A 107 -12.73 -0.06 -1.01
N ASN A 108 -12.74 -1.22 -1.65
CA ASN A 108 -12.71 -2.49 -0.93
C ASN A 108 -11.27 -2.80 -0.54
N TYR A 109 -11.04 -3.09 0.74
CA TYR A 109 -9.75 -3.51 1.27
C TYR A 109 -9.83 -4.97 1.67
N LEU A 110 -8.87 -5.77 1.22
CA LEU A 110 -8.73 -7.18 1.63
C LEU A 110 -7.79 -7.25 2.83
N PHE A 111 -8.24 -7.89 3.90
CA PHE A 111 -7.46 -8.11 5.12
C PHE A 111 -6.73 -9.44 5.06
N ILE A 112 -5.70 -9.60 5.91
CA ILE A 112 -4.82 -10.78 5.91
C ILE A 112 -5.58 -12.07 6.22
N ASP A 113 -6.62 -12.01 7.05
CA ASP A 113 -7.48 -13.17 7.34
C ASP A 113 -8.42 -13.56 6.17
N GLY A 114 -8.40 -12.80 5.08
CA GLY A 114 -9.14 -13.07 3.84
C GLY A 114 -10.50 -12.38 3.73
N HIS A 115 -10.97 -11.64 4.73
CA HIS A 115 -12.20 -10.87 4.57
C HIS A 115 -11.96 -9.54 3.85
N ALA A 116 -12.99 -9.03 3.19
CA ALA A 116 -12.95 -7.73 2.53
C ALA A 116 -13.97 -6.77 3.14
N ARG A 117 -13.63 -5.48 3.19
CA ARG A 117 -14.53 -4.42 3.67
C ARG A 117 -14.38 -3.16 2.83
N TRP A 118 -15.50 -2.53 2.48
CA TRP A 118 -15.47 -1.19 1.93
C TRP A 118 -15.19 -0.17 3.04
N LEU A 119 -14.15 0.65 2.87
CA LEU A 119 -13.75 1.69 3.80
C LEU A 119 -13.37 2.96 3.02
N ARG A 120 -13.38 4.10 3.70
CA ARG A 120 -12.70 5.31 3.22
C ARG A 120 -11.22 5.26 3.58
N PHE A 121 -10.37 5.94 2.81
CA PHE A 121 -8.92 5.89 3.04
C PHE A 121 -8.54 6.35 4.46
N GLU A 122 -9.16 7.41 4.97
CA GLU A 122 -8.93 7.93 6.33
C GLU A 122 -9.36 6.95 7.43
N GLN A 123 -10.25 5.99 7.12
CA GLN A 123 -10.61 4.88 8.02
C GLN A 123 -9.57 3.77 8.03
N THR A 124 -8.57 3.81 7.14
CA THR A 124 -7.49 2.83 7.05
C THR A 124 -6.15 3.41 7.50
N TRP A 125 -5.90 4.69 7.24
CA TRP A 125 -4.67 5.37 7.61
C TRP A 125 -4.93 6.84 7.97
N SER A 126 -4.34 7.29 9.08
CA SER A 126 -4.32 8.68 9.51
C SER A 126 -3.23 8.85 10.55
N LEU A 127 -2.27 9.72 10.28
CA LEU A 127 -1.24 10.09 11.25
C LEU A 127 -1.85 10.75 12.51
N GLU A 128 -2.74 11.72 12.30
CA GLU A 128 -3.38 12.47 13.38
C GLU A 128 -4.20 11.57 14.32
N ALA A 129 -4.91 10.60 13.76
CA ALA A 129 -5.70 9.63 14.53
C ALA A 129 -4.88 8.41 14.99
N ASN A 130 -3.55 8.40 14.76
CA ASN A 130 -2.65 7.28 15.02
C ASN A 130 -3.18 5.94 14.46
N ARG A 131 -3.75 5.99 13.26
CA ARG A 131 -4.38 4.86 12.57
C ARG A 131 -3.49 4.39 11.45
N ASN A 132 -3.16 3.10 11.45
CA ASN A 132 -2.47 2.47 10.34
C ASN A 132 -2.84 0.98 10.27
N LEU A 133 -3.89 0.67 9.51
CA LEU A 133 -4.35 -0.70 9.27
C LEU A 133 -3.43 -1.46 8.29
N TYR A 134 -2.34 -0.85 7.82
CA TYR A 134 -1.41 -1.51 6.91
C TYR A 134 -0.15 -2.03 7.61
N ASP A 135 0.09 -1.62 8.86
CA ASP A 135 1.27 -2.03 9.63
C ASP A 135 0.98 -3.35 10.40
N PRO A 136 1.65 -4.46 10.05
CA PRO A 136 1.38 -5.77 10.66
C PRO A 136 1.82 -5.89 12.13
N ARG A 137 2.54 -4.90 12.65
CA ARG A 137 3.10 -4.90 14.02
C ARG A 137 2.11 -4.35 15.06
N ARG A 138 1.00 -3.75 14.61
CA ARG A 138 0.04 -3.03 15.45
C ARG A 138 -1.08 -3.93 15.97
#